data_AF-A0A519IEX6-F1
#
_entry.id   AF-A0A519IEX6-F1
#
_cell.length_a   1.000
_cell.length_b   1.000
_cell.length_c   1.000
_cell.angle_alpha   90.00
_cell.angle_beta   90.00
_cell.angle_gamma   90.00
#
_symmetry.space_group_name_H-M   'P 1'
#
loop_
_entity.id
_entity.type
_entity.pdbx_description
1 polymer ?
#
loop_
_entity_poly.entity_id
_entity_poly.type
_entity_poly.pdbx_seq_one_letter_code
_entity_poly.pdbx_strand_id
1 'polypeptide(L)'
;MPPVSSSFKPQCIGPLLVDPAQHPQGRPHLSAASGLVRCGPSLYVVADDELHLGVFNDTVAAGTAPGPGVLVRLLEGGLPADPAPRKKAKPDFETLARLPPLPALPGCPAGALLTLGSGSTPRRDTAVLLGLAGPGRLSGRTAMVPLSRLYAPLRERFADLNIEGAWVADGHLHLLQRGNQSDARSACIRYEWSGVAPWLAGLQTQPPAIKSVQVLELGSVEGVALSLTDGVPLEGGAWMFSAVAEDTRDSVADGACVASALGVVAADGTLRGLATLEGAPKVEGIAVQREGTDWVVTMVTDPDDRAVASQLLACRIPMPYWV
;
A
#
# COMPACT_ATOMS: atom_id res chain seq x y z
N MET A 1 8.14 22.18 13.99
CA MET A 1 7.70 20.77 13.96
C MET A 1 6.85 20.54 15.18
N PRO A 2 5.62 20.02 15.06
CA PRO A 2 4.91 19.52 16.23
C PRO A 2 5.73 18.35 16.82
N PRO A 3 5.93 18.29 18.14
CA PRO A 3 6.64 17.17 18.75
C PRO A 3 5.87 15.87 18.50
N VAL A 4 6.59 14.80 18.17
CA VAL A 4 6.06 13.42 18.17
C VAL A 4 5.86 13.02 19.64
N SER A 5 4.84 13.56 20.31
CA SER A 5 4.65 13.37 21.76
C SER A 5 3.67 12.26 22.10
N SER A 6 3.13 11.56 21.10
CA SER A 6 2.11 10.56 21.30
C SER A 6 2.35 9.29 20.51
N SER A 7 2.13 8.17 21.19
CA SER A 7 2.10 6.85 20.59
C SER A 7 0.68 6.28 20.63
N PHE A 8 0.29 5.58 19.58
CA PHE A 8 -0.87 4.70 19.60
C PHE A 8 -0.42 3.27 19.84
N LYS A 9 -1.24 2.48 20.53
CA LYS A 9 -1.00 1.06 20.73
C LYS A 9 -1.88 0.25 19.78
N PRO A 10 -1.33 -0.36 18.72
CA PRO A 10 -2.10 -1.25 17.86
C PRO A 10 -2.52 -2.50 18.64
N GLN A 11 -3.76 -2.94 18.41
CA GLN A 11 -4.22 -4.28 18.77
C GLN A 11 -3.83 -5.24 17.66
N CYS A 12 -3.19 -6.36 18.00
CA CYS A 12 -3.02 -7.47 17.06
C CYS A 12 -4.35 -8.20 16.89
N ILE A 13 -4.87 -8.24 15.66
CA ILE A 13 -6.08 -8.99 15.31
C ILE A 13 -5.70 -10.45 15.03
N GLY A 14 -4.60 -10.67 14.30
CA GLY A 14 -4.03 -12.00 14.08
C GLY A 14 -3.17 -12.09 12.81
N PRO A 15 -2.54 -13.24 12.56
CA PRO A 15 -1.71 -13.47 11.38
C PRO A 15 -2.53 -13.63 10.10
N LEU A 16 -1.93 -13.26 8.96
CA LEU A 16 -2.47 -13.49 7.61
C LEU A 16 -2.16 -14.93 7.16
N LEU A 17 -3.00 -15.88 7.57
CA LEU A 17 -2.83 -17.30 7.23
C LEU A 17 -3.48 -17.64 5.89
N VAL A 18 -2.91 -18.59 5.17
CA VAL A 18 -3.49 -19.16 3.93
C VAL A 18 -3.38 -20.68 3.98
N ASP A 19 -4.18 -21.36 3.17
CA ASP A 19 -4.04 -22.81 3.01
C ASP A 19 -2.72 -23.13 2.27
N PRO A 20 -1.80 -23.93 2.86
CA PRO A 20 -0.59 -24.39 2.19
C PRO A 20 -0.84 -25.00 0.81
N ALA A 21 -1.98 -25.67 0.61
CA ALA A 21 -2.34 -26.27 -0.67
C ALA A 21 -2.59 -25.23 -1.78
N GLN A 22 -2.92 -23.98 -1.42
CA GLN A 22 -3.12 -22.88 -2.36
C GLN A 22 -1.84 -22.10 -2.64
N HIS A 23 -0.85 -22.18 -1.75
CA HIS A 23 0.40 -21.46 -1.88
C HIS A 23 1.40 -22.21 -2.80
N PRO A 24 2.01 -21.57 -3.81
CA PRO A 24 2.91 -22.25 -4.77
C PRO A 24 4.09 -22.99 -4.15
N GLN A 25 4.53 -22.55 -2.97
CA GLN A 25 5.63 -23.14 -2.20
C GLN A 25 5.16 -23.85 -0.92
N GLY A 26 3.86 -24.12 -0.76
CA GLY A 26 3.34 -24.83 0.41
C GLY A 26 3.39 -24.04 1.73
N ARG A 27 3.38 -22.70 1.68
CA ARG A 27 3.47 -21.87 2.89
C ARG A 27 2.09 -21.69 3.54
N PRO A 28 2.00 -21.73 4.88
CA PRO A 28 0.74 -21.58 5.60
C PRO A 28 0.33 -20.11 5.81
N HIS A 29 1.03 -19.14 5.24
CA HIS A 29 0.81 -17.72 5.49
C HIS A 29 1.23 -16.84 4.31
N LEU A 30 0.71 -15.61 4.32
CA LEU A 30 1.24 -14.49 3.57
C LEU A 30 2.28 -13.77 4.43
N SER A 31 3.44 -13.49 3.85
CA SER A 31 4.49 -12.64 4.43
C SER A 31 4.67 -11.40 3.56
N ALA A 32 5.43 -10.41 4.04
CA ALA A 32 5.76 -9.18 3.33
C ALA A 32 4.54 -8.47 2.72
N ALA A 33 3.50 -8.29 3.52
CA ALA A 33 2.29 -7.58 3.11
C ALA A 33 2.56 -6.06 2.97
N SER A 34 2.44 -5.56 1.75
CA SER A 34 2.89 -4.22 1.34
C SER A 34 1.77 -3.29 0.87
N GLY A 35 0.51 -3.70 0.98
CA GLY A 35 -0.61 -2.84 0.59
C GLY A 35 -1.94 -3.45 0.95
N LEU A 36 -2.89 -2.62 1.39
CA LEU A 36 -4.17 -3.07 1.93
C LEU A 36 -5.34 -2.28 1.33
N VAL A 37 -6.33 -2.98 0.80
CA VAL A 37 -7.60 -2.39 0.42
C VAL A 37 -8.75 -3.12 1.10
N ARG A 38 -9.55 -2.37 1.83
CA ARG A 38 -10.85 -2.80 2.30
C ARG A 38 -11.91 -2.58 1.21
N CYS A 39 -12.68 -3.62 0.88
CA CYS A 39 -13.82 -3.50 -0.02
C CYS A 39 -14.95 -4.42 0.44
N GLY A 40 -16.04 -3.82 0.94
CA GLY A 40 -17.14 -4.60 1.52
C GLY A 40 -16.66 -5.44 2.70
N PRO A 41 -16.97 -6.75 2.75
CA PRO A 41 -16.53 -7.64 3.82
C PRO A 41 -15.11 -8.18 3.64
N SER A 42 -14.37 -7.74 2.62
CA SER A 42 -13.08 -8.32 2.25
C SER A 42 -11.94 -7.33 2.46
N LEU A 43 -10.83 -7.85 2.96
CA LEU A 43 -9.52 -7.22 2.93
C LEU A 43 -8.70 -7.85 1.81
N TYR A 44 -8.25 -7.02 0.89
CA TYR A 44 -7.35 -7.39 -0.19
C TYR A 44 -5.95 -6.94 0.19
N VAL A 45 -4.99 -7.86 0.12
CA VAL A 45 -3.61 -7.63 0.55
C VAL A 45 -2.67 -8.04 -0.57
N VAL A 46 -1.80 -7.13 -0.99
CA VAL A 46 -0.68 -7.48 -1.86
C VAL A 46 0.58 -7.68 -1.02
N ALA A 47 1.48 -8.51 -1.51
CA ALA A 47 2.78 -8.73 -0.91
C ALA A 47 3.89 -8.60 -1.95
N ASP A 48 5.00 -7.96 -1.58
CA ASP A 48 6.09 -7.65 -2.50
C ASP A 48 6.82 -8.90 -3.02
N ASP A 49 6.83 -9.97 -2.22
CA ASP A 49 7.51 -11.24 -2.42
C ASP A 49 6.60 -12.35 -2.95
N GLU A 50 5.43 -11.98 -3.50
CA GLU A 50 4.43 -12.91 -4.02
C GLU A 50 3.95 -12.57 -5.45
N LEU A 51 3.34 -13.57 -6.11
CA LEU A 51 2.67 -13.42 -7.41
C LEU A 51 1.14 -13.47 -7.28
N HIS A 52 0.64 -13.25 -6.06
CA HIS A 52 -0.76 -13.42 -5.69
C HIS A 52 -1.25 -12.25 -4.86
N LEU A 53 -2.55 -12.02 -4.95
CA LEU A 53 -3.32 -11.18 -4.05
C LEU A 53 -3.92 -12.07 -2.97
N GLY A 54 -3.67 -11.76 -1.71
CA GLY A 54 -4.37 -12.34 -0.58
C GLY A 54 -5.75 -11.72 -0.41
N VAL A 55 -6.77 -12.53 -0.19
CA VAL A 55 -8.13 -12.07 0.11
C VAL A 55 -8.58 -12.70 1.43
N PHE A 56 -8.86 -11.84 2.40
CA PHE A 56 -9.23 -12.21 3.76
C PHE A 56 -10.60 -11.62 4.10
N ASN A 57 -11.31 -12.26 5.02
CA ASN A 57 -12.51 -11.65 5.60
C ASN A 57 -12.10 -10.51 6.54
N ASP A 58 -12.82 -9.40 6.49
CA ASP A 58 -12.63 -8.30 7.42
C ASP A 58 -13.27 -8.62 8.76
N THR A 59 -12.44 -8.97 9.74
CA THR A 59 -12.85 -9.35 11.09
C THR A 59 -12.51 -8.27 12.12
N VAL A 60 -12.04 -7.10 11.69
CA VAL A 60 -11.54 -6.04 12.60
C VAL A 60 -12.61 -5.57 13.56
N ALA A 61 -13.83 -5.33 13.07
CA ALA A 61 -14.96 -4.92 13.91
C ALA A 61 -15.33 -5.99 14.96
N ALA A 62 -15.09 -7.27 14.67
CA ALA A 62 -15.30 -8.37 15.61
C ALA A 62 -14.12 -8.57 16.58
N GLY A 63 -12.95 -7.97 16.29
CA GLY A 63 -11.73 -8.14 17.08
C GLY A 63 -11.18 -9.57 17.06
N THR A 64 -11.57 -10.39 16.08
CA THR A 64 -11.16 -11.79 15.96
C THR A 64 -10.15 -11.97 14.85
N ALA A 65 -9.25 -12.94 14.99
CA ALA A 65 -8.31 -13.28 13.94
C ALA A 65 -9.05 -13.63 12.63
N PRO A 66 -8.53 -13.19 11.47
CA PRO A 66 -9.08 -13.62 10.20
C PRO A 66 -8.94 -15.15 10.08
N GLY A 67 -9.95 -15.81 9.54
CA GLY A 67 -9.78 -17.18 9.06
C GLY A 67 -8.77 -17.23 7.89
N PRO A 68 -8.36 -18.44 7.44
CA PRO A 68 -7.46 -18.57 6.31
C PRO A 68 -7.98 -17.81 5.08
N GLY A 69 -7.12 -16.96 4.51
CA GLY A 69 -7.39 -16.26 3.26
C GLY A 69 -7.30 -17.19 2.06
N VAL A 70 -7.77 -16.66 0.92
CA VAL A 70 -7.63 -17.28 -0.40
C VAL A 70 -6.67 -16.48 -1.26
N LEU A 71 -5.89 -17.17 -2.09
CA LEU A 71 -4.92 -16.54 -2.99
C LEU A 71 -5.48 -16.42 -4.40
N VAL A 72 -5.43 -15.20 -4.95
CA VAL A 72 -5.81 -14.91 -6.33
C VAL A 72 -4.56 -14.62 -7.14
N ARG A 73 -4.36 -15.36 -8.23
CA ARG A 73 -3.20 -15.21 -9.13
C ARG A 73 -3.14 -13.81 -9.74
N LEU A 74 -2.02 -13.10 -9.59
CA LEU A 74 -1.74 -11.82 -10.26
C LEU A 74 -0.90 -12.02 -11.52
N LEU A 75 0.17 -12.81 -11.41
CA LEU A 75 1.12 -13.07 -12.49
C LEU A 75 1.41 -14.57 -12.60
N GLU A 76 1.52 -15.04 -13.84
CA GLU A 76 1.87 -16.43 -14.14
C GLU A 76 3.32 -16.79 -13.73
N GLY A 77 3.57 -18.09 -13.58
CA GLY A 77 4.88 -18.62 -13.22
C GLY A 77 5.10 -18.76 -11.71
N GLY A 78 6.38 -18.73 -11.32
CA GLY A 78 6.81 -18.92 -9.93
C GLY A 78 8.09 -18.15 -9.62
N LEU A 79 8.31 -17.93 -8.33
CA LEU A 79 9.49 -17.24 -7.82
C LEU A 79 10.54 -18.25 -7.33
N PRO A 80 11.84 -18.00 -7.59
CA PRO A 80 12.94 -18.82 -7.06
C PRO A 80 12.87 -18.98 -5.54
N ALA A 81 13.37 -20.11 -5.03
CA ALA A 81 13.49 -20.32 -3.58
C ALA A 81 14.61 -19.44 -2.97
N ASP A 82 15.74 -19.36 -3.67
CA ASP A 82 16.95 -18.67 -3.20
C ASP A 82 16.75 -17.14 -3.16
N PRO A 83 17.23 -16.44 -2.10
CA PRO A 83 16.96 -15.02 -1.90
C PRO A 83 17.43 -14.10 -3.04
N ALA A 84 18.68 -14.25 -3.49
CA ALA A 84 19.26 -13.37 -4.50
C ALA A 84 18.56 -13.42 -5.89
N PRO A 85 18.32 -14.60 -6.50
CA PRO A 85 17.57 -14.66 -7.75
C PRO A 85 16.10 -14.28 -7.56
N ARG A 86 15.52 -14.54 -6.37
CA ARG A 86 14.14 -14.13 -6.06
C ARG A 86 13.99 -12.61 -6.02
N LYS A 87 14.87 -11.89 -5.32
CA LYS A 87 14.88 -10.41 -5.26
C LYS A 87 14.93 -9.76 -6.65
N LYS A 88 15.61 -10.40 -7.61
CA LYS A 88 15.70 -9.96 -9.01
C LYS A 88 14.46 -10.29 -9.85
N ALA A 89 13.72 -11.33 -9.46
CA ALA A 89 12.58 -11.86 -10.21
C ALA A 89 11.23 -11.32 -9.72
N LYS A 90 11.11 -10.96 -8.43
CA LYS A 90 9.85 -10.49 -7.84
C LYS A 90 9.35 -9.20 -8.51
N PRO A 91 8.03 -9.08 -8.76
CA PRO A 91 7.43 -7.90 -9.35
C PRO A 91 7.45 -6.70 -8.40
N ASP A 92 7.65 -6.95 -7.09
CA ASP A 92 7.78 -5.91 -6.05
C ASP A 92 6.52 -5.05 -6.00
N PHE A 93 5.37 -5.71 -5.85
CA PHE A 93 4.08 -5.06 -5.74
C PHE A 93 3.94 -4.44 -4.34
N GLU A 94 4.38 -3.19 -4.24
CA GLU A 94 4.36 -2.41 -3.00
C GLU A 94 3.10 -1.54 -2.87
N THR A 95 2.14 -1.64 -3.79
CA THR A 95 0.98 -0.73 -3.80
C THR A 95 -0.29 -1.46 -4.17
N LEU A 96 -1.39 -1.12 -3.49
CA LEU A 96 -2.73 -1.57 -3.85
C LEU A 96 -3.76 -0.44 -3.72
N ALA A 97 -4.42 -0.11 -4.83
CA ALA A 97 -5.44 0.93 -4.88
C ALA A 97 -6.81 0.37 -5.26
N ARG A 98 -7.87 0.94 -4.67
CA ARG A 98 -9.24 0.76 -5.18
C ARG A 98 -9.56 1.84 -6.20
N LEU A 99 -9.95 1.43 -7.40
CA LEU A 99 -10.40 2.31 -8.47
C LEU A 99 -11.94 2.42 -8.47
N PRO A 100 -12.50 3.59 -8.79
CA PRO A 100 -13.94 3.74 -9.00
C PRO A 100 -14.41 2.94 -10.24
N PRO A 101 -15.73 2.82 -10.48
CA PRO A 101 -16.28 2.20 -11.69
C PRO A 101 -15.59 2.68 -12.97
N LEU A 102 -15.19 1.71 -13.82
CA LEU A 102 -14.52 1.95 -15.09
C LEU A 102 -15.46 1.50 -16.22
N PRO A 103 -16.44 2.31 -16.64
CA PRO A 103 -17.47 1.90 -17.60
C PRO A 103 -16.90 1.56 -18.98
N ALA A 104 -15.76 2.14 -19.34
CA ALA A 104 -15.03 1.84 -20.57
C ALA A 104 -14.34 0.46 -20.55
N LEU A 105 -14.32 -0.23 -19.40
CA LEU A 105 -13.59 -1.47 -19.21
C LEU A 105 -14.54 -2.62 -18.82
N PRO A 106 -14.85 -3.55 -19.75
CA PRO A 106 -15.78 -4.65 -19.48
C PRO A 106 -15.32 -5.50 -18.29
N GLY A 107 -16.22 -5.82 -17.35
CA GLY A 107 -15.87 -6.60 -16.14
C GLY A 107 -15.43 -5.75 -14.95
N CYS A 108 -15.53 -4.42 -15.02
CA CYS A 108 -15.27 -3.51 -13.90
C CYS A 108 -16.50 -2.67 -13.48
N PRO A 109 -17.72 -3.24 -13.38
CA PRO A 109 -18.93 -2.47 -13.09
C PRO A 109 -18.92 -1.80 -11.70
N ALA A 110 -18.24 -2.41 -10.71
CA ALA A 110 -18.06 -1.85 -9.38
C ALA A 110 -16.66 -1.24 -9.18
N GLY A 111 -15.93 -1.01 -10.28
CA GLY A 111 -14.55 -0.55 -10.29
C GLY A 111 -13.56 -1.70 -10.40
N ALA A 112 -12.36 -1.48 -9.88
CA ALA A 112 -11.28 -2.44 -9.92
C ALA A 112 -10.35 -2.27 -8.71
N LEU A 113 -9.51 -3.27 -8.48
CA LEU A 113 -8.26 -3.12 -7.74
C LEU A 113 -7.14 -2.88 -8.74
N LEU A 114 -6.15 -2.09 -8.37
CA LEU A 114 -4.95 -1.86 -9.14
C LEU A 114 -3.75 -2.02 -8.21
N THR A 115 -2.93 -3.03 -8.48
CA THR A 115 -1.62 -3.14 -7.83
C THR A 115 -0.54 -2.65 -8.77
N LEU A 116 0.48 -1.97 -8.22
CA LEU A 116 1.58 -1.38 -8.96
C LEU A 116 2.90 -1.94 -8.40
N GLY A 117 3.82 -2.31 -9.28
CA GLY A 117 5.19 -2.55 -8.88
C GLY A 117 5.88 -1.24 -8.52
N SER A 118 6.87 -1.28 -7.63
CA SER A 118 7.51 -0.07 -7.08
C SER A 118 8.17 0.88 -8.08
N GLY A 119 8.48 0.40 -9.29
CA GLY A 119 9.19 1.19 -10.30
C GLY A 119 10.68 1.37 -10.03
N SER A 120 11.27 0.69 -9.04
CA SER A 120 12.72 0.81 -8.76
C SER A 120 13.60 0.15 -9.81
N THR A 121 13.04 -0.74 -10.65
CA THR A 121 13.71 -1.29 -11.84
C THR A 121 12.73 -1.39 -13.01
N PRO A 122 13.18 -1.44 -14.27
CA PRO A 122 12.27 -1.61 -15.41
C PRO A 122 11.38 -2.86 -15.37
N ARG A 123 11.75 -3.91 -14.63
CA ARG A 123 10.89 -5.10 -14.45
C ARG A 123 9.70 -4.83 -13.54
N ARG A 124 9.84 -3.87 -12.63
CA ARG A 124 8.82 -3.44 -11.66
C ARG A 124 7.89 -2.38 -12.26
N ASP A 125 8.03 -2.06 -13.55
CA ASP A 125 7.14 -1.15 -14.30
C ASP A 125 5.89 -1.86 -14.79
N THR A 126 5.25 -2.60 -13.90
CA THR A 126 4.07 -3.40 -14.21
C THR A 126 3.00 -3.17 -13.16
N ALA A 127 1.77 -2.99 -13.61
CA ALA A 127 0.59 -3.03 -12.79
C ALA A 127 -0.28 -4.22 -13.17
N VAL A 128 -1.09 -4.68 -12.21
CA VAL A 128 -2.18 -5.64 -12.46
C VAL A 128 -3.49 -5.03 -12.00
N LEU A 129 -4.44 -4.96 -12.93
CA LEU A 129 -5.80 -4.52 -12.69
C LEU A 129 -6.69 -5.75 -12.50
N LEU A 130 -7.45 -5.79 -11.41
CA LEU A 130 -8.45 -6.82 -11.13
C LEU A 130 -9.85 -6.21 -11.06
N GLY A 131 -10.76 -6.64 -11.93
CA GLY A 131 -12.11 -6.10 -11.97
C GLY A 131 -12.94 -6.48 -10.75
N LEU A 132 -13.79 -5.56 -10.28
CA LEU A 132 -14.76 -5.79 -9.22
C LEU A 132 -16.17 -5.90 -9.81
N ALA A 133 -16.84 -7.01 -9.54
CA ALA A 133 -18.25 -7.24 -9.90
C ALA A 133 -19.22 -6.62 -8.87
N GLY A 134 -18.74 -6.31 -7.67
CA GLY A 134 -19.51 -5.73 -6.57
C GLY A 134 -18.61 -5.48 -5.35
N PRO A 135 -19.14 -4.93 -4.25
CA PRO A 135 -18.40 -4.79 -3.00
C PRO A 135 -17.81 -6.13 -2.57
N GLY A 136 -16.48 -6.19 -2.42
CA GLY A 136 -15.77 -7.38 -1.97
C GLY A 136 -15.74 -8.56 -2.93
N ARG A 137 -16.21 -8.40 -4.19
CA ARG A 137 -16.28 -9.51 -5.15
C ARG A 137 -15.55 -9.20 -6.45
N LEU A 138 -14.48 -9.94 -6.72
CA LEU A 138 -13.78 -9.93 -8.00
C LEU A 138 -14.68 -10.44 -9.12
N SER A 139 -14.54 -9.88 -10.32
CA SER A 139 -15.26 -10.30 -11.52
C SER A 139 -14.55 -11.41 -12.31
N GLY A 140 -13.32 -11.76 -11.91
CA GLY A 140 -12.42 -12.64 -12.66
C GLY A 140 -11.68 -11.93 -13.80
N ARG A 141 -12.00 -10.66 -14.10
CA ARG A 141 -11.20 -9.86 -15.05
C ARG A 141 -9.84 -9.56 -14.45
N THR A 142 -8.78 -9.87 -15.18
CA THR A 142 -7.42 -9.40 -14.91
C THR A 142 -6.83 -8.73 -16.16
N ALA A 143 -5.98 -7.73 -15.97
CA ALA A 143 -5.22 -7.10 -17.06
C ALA A 143 -3.88 -6.58 -16.54
N MET A 144 -2.81 -6.85 -17.28
CA MET A 144 -1.50 -6.23 -17.03
C MET A 144 -1.45 -4.86 -17.69
N VAL A 145 -0.88 -3.87 -16.98
CA VAL A 145 -0.71 -2.51 -17.47
C VAL A 145 0.78 -2.13 -17.37
N PRO A 146 1.47 -1.86 -18.48
CA PRO A 146 2.84 -1.36 -18.44
C PRO A 146 2.88 0.05 -17.83
N LEU A 147 3.70 0.24 -16.79
CA LEU A 147 3.83 1.51 -16.07
C LEU A 147 4.99 2.38 -16.55
N SER A 148 5.84 1.88 -17.45
CA SER A 148 7.06 2.56 -17.87
C SER A 148 6.85 3.99 -18.37
N ARG A 149 5.76 4.25 -19.12
CA ARG A 149 5.39 5.60 -19.57
C ARG A 149 4.88 6.51 -18.45
N LEU A 150 4.22 5.94 -17.45
CA LEU A 150 3.75 6.69 -16.27
C LEU A 150 4.92 7.04 -15.35
N TYR A 151 5.89 6.14 -15.23
CA TYR A 151 7.05 6.27 -14.33
C TYR A 151 8.23 7.03 -14.93
N ALA A 152 8.38 7.09 -16.26
CA ALA A 152 9.43 7.85 -16.92
C ALA A 152 9.59 9.30 -16.40
N PRO A 153 8.54 10.15 -16.38
CA PRO A 153 8.67 11.52 -15.86
C PRO A 153 8.88 11.60 -14.35
N LEU A 154 8.62 10.52 -13.59
CA LEU A 154 8.91 10.46 -12.17
C LEU A 154 10.39 10.16 -11.91
N ARG A 155 11.03 9.33 -12.73
CA ARG A 155 12.47 9.04 -12.63
C ARG A 155 13.35 10.24 -12.96
N GLU A 156 12.85 11.18 -13.76
CA GLU A 156 13.51 12.46 -13.98
C GLU A 156 13.49 13.33 -12.72
N ARG A 157 12.60 13.06 -11.77
CA ARG A 157 12.39 13.83 -10.54
C ARG A 157 12.96 13.16 -9.31
N PHE A 158 12.87 11.83 -9.22
CA PHE A 158 13.32 10.99 -8.12
C PHE A 158 14.35 10.01 -8.67
N ALA A 159 15.59 10.08 -8.16
CA ALA A 159 16.68 9.24 -8.64
C ALA A 159 16.35 7.75 -8.44
N ASP A 160 15.78 7.44 -7.27
CA ASP A 160 15.42 6.10 -6.85
C ASP A 160 13.90 6.02 -6.63
N LEU A 161 13.17 5.91 -7.74
CA LEU A 161 11.71 5.78 -7.74
C LEU A 161 11.27 4.53 -6.95
N ASN A 162 10.35 4.71 -6.01
CA ASN A 162 9.81 3.65 -5.16
C ASN A 162 8.37 4.01 -4.77
N ILE A 163 7.40 3.53 -5.55
CA ILE A 163 5.98 3.78 -5.33
C ILE A 163 5.41 2.74 -4.37
N GLU A 164 4.82 3.19 -3.24
CA GLU A 164 4.28 2.29 -2.21
C GLU A 164 2.82 2.59 -1.81
N GLY A 165 2.30 3.78 -2.11
CA GLY A 165 0.90 4.10 -1.84
C GLY A 165 0.15 4.54 -3.08
N ALA A 166 -1.14 4.22 -3.17
CA ALA A 166 -2.00 4.82 -4.18
C ALA A 166 -3.48 4.78 -3.83
N TRP A 167 -4.21 5.82 -4.25
CA TRP A 167 -5.66 5.86 -4.17
C TRP A 167 -6.26 6.79 -5.22
N VAL A 168 -7.56 6.65 -5.45
CA VAL A 168 -8.34 7.60 -6.26
C VAL A 168 -9.31 8.36 -5.37
N ALA A 169 -9.18 9.68 -5.34
CA ALA A 169 -10.08 10.59 -4.62
C ALA A 169 -10.06 11.97 -5.29
N ASP A 170 -11.14 12.74 -5.10
CA ASP A 170 -11.24 14.14 -5.54
C ASP A 170 -10.93 14.39 -7.03
N GLY A 171 -11.13 13.38 -7.87
CA GLY A 171 -10.84 13.43 -9.31
C GLY A 171 -9.37 13.20 -9.67
N HIS A 172 -8.55 12.71 -8.75
CA HIS A 172 -7.13 12.40 -8.98
C HIS A 172 -6.79 10.96 -8.63
N LEU A 173 -5.89 10.38 -9.42
CA LEU A 173 -5.04 9.29 -8.92
C LEU A 173 -3.90 9.92 -8.12
N HIS A 174 -3.72 9.45 -6.90
CA HIS A 174 -2.61 9.78 -6.02
C HIS A 174 -1.64 8.60 -6.01
N LEU A 175 -0.34 8.87 -6.12
CA LEU A 175 0.74 7.91 -5.87
C LEU A 175 1.64 8.45 -4.76
N LEU A 176 2.13 7.57 -3.89
CA LEU A 176 3.10 7.91 -2.86
C LEU A 176 4.47 7.36 -3.24
N GLN A 177 5.44 8.25 -3.34
CA GLN A 177 6.87 7.94 -3.39
C GLN A 177 7.37 7.78 -1.96
N ARG A 178 8.00 6.64 -1.66
CA ARG A 178 8.76 6.43 -0.43
C ARG A 178 10.15 7.06 -0.55
N GLY A 179 10.60 7.71 0.51
CA GLY A 179 11.99 8.13 0.65
C GLY A 179 12.93 6.95 0.94
N ASN A 180 14.15 7.01 0.45
CA ASN A 180 15.22 6.04 0.73
C ASN A 180 16.55 6.76 0.98
N GLN A 181 17.64 6.01 1.20
CA GLN A 181 18.95 6.61 1.51
C GLN A 181 19.47 7.54 0.40
N SER A 182 19.24 7.19 -0.85
CA SER A 182 19.65 7.93 -2.05
C SER A 182 18.77 9.14 -2.34
N ASP A 183 17.49 9.07 -1.97
CA ASP A 183 16.53 10.15 -2.09
C ASP A 183 15.51 10.09 -0.95
N ALA A 184 15.77 10.83 0.13
CA ALA A 184 14.95 10.80 1.34
C ALA A 184 13.54 11.42 1.17
N ARG A 185 13.20 11.92 -0.03
CA ARG A 185 11.96 12.66 -0.25
C ARG A 185 10.77 11.71 -0.35
N SER A 186 9.96 11.69 0.71
CA SER A 186 8.59 11.20 0.62
C SER A 186 7.71 12.20 -0.12
N ALA A 187 6.91 11.74 -1.09
CA ALA A 187 6.08 12.65 -1.89
C ALA A 187 4.72 12.06 -2.30
N CYS A 188 3.71 12.93 -2.36
CA CYS A 188 2.41 12.64 -2.96
C CYS A 188 2.34 13.23 -4.37
N ILE A 189 2.13 12.36 -5.36
CA ILE A 189 2.09 12.69 -6.78
C ILE A 189 0.66 12.57 -7.27
N ARG A 190 0.15 13.56 -8.00
CA ARG A 190 -1.22 13.56 -8.51
C ARG A 190 -1.27 13.50 -10.03
N TYR A 191 -2.23 12.75 -10.54
CA TYR A 191 -2.62 12.70 -11.95
C TYR A 191 -4.12 12.94 -12.08
N GLU A 192 -4.57 13.64 -13.13
CA GLU A 192 -6.00 13.81 -13.41
C GLU A 192 -6.65 12.46 -13.73
N TRP A 193 -7.64 12.06 -12.92
CA TRP A 193 -8.31 10.77 -13.07
C TRP A 193 -9.02 10.67 -14.43
N SER A 194 -9.52 11.79 -14.96
CA SER A 194 -10.14 11.88 -16.28
C SER A 194 -9.19 11.52 -17.43
N GLY A 195 -7.87 11.62 -17.22
CA GLY A 195 -6.85 11.10 -18.14
C GLY A 195 -6.39 9.69 -17.80
N VAL A 196 -6.28 9.35 -16.51
CA VAL A 196 -5.86 8.00 -16.07
C VAL A 196 -6.86 6.93 -16.46
N ALA A 197 -8.15 7.14 -16.22
CA ALA A 197 -9.20 6.15 -16.49
C ALA A 197 -9.25 5.68 -17.95
N PRO A 198 -9.29 6.57 -18.97
CA PRO A 198 -9.26 6.14 -20.36
C PRO A 198 -7.91 5.51 -20.77
N TRP A 199 -6.79 5.94 -20.19
CA TRP A 199 -5.49 5.29 -20.40
C TRP A 199 -5.49 3.84 -19.86
N LEU A 200 -5.94 3.62 -18.63
CA LEU A 200 -6.10 2.27 -18.06
C LEU A 200 -7.07 1.40 -18.86
N ALA A 201 -8.08 2.02 -19.50
CA ALA A 201 -9.00 1.32 -20.38
C ALA A 201 -8.45 1.05 -21.79
N GLY A 202 -7.22 1.48 -22.10
CA GLY A 202 -6.61 1.33 -23.42
C GLY A 202 -7.17 2.28 -24.49
N LEU A 203 -8.00 3.25 -24.10
CA LEU A 203 -8.56 4.27 -24.99
C LEU A 203 -7.55 5.40 -25.29
N GLN A 204 -6.48 5.49 -24.52
CA GLN A 204 -5.35 6.39 -24.74
C GLN A 204 -4.04 5.61 -24.68
N THR A 205 -3.08 5.97 -25.53
CA THR A 205 -1.77 5.30 -25.60
C THR A 205 -0.74 5.89 -24.63
N GLN A 206 -0.94 7.13 -24.18
CA GLN A 206 -0.11 7.80 -23.17
C GLN A 206 -0.91 7.99 -21.88
N PRO A 207 -0.27 7.86 -20.71
CA PRO A 207 -0.84 8.34 -19.46
C PRO A 207 -0.92 9.88 -19.46
N PRO A 208 -1.75 10.49 -18.60
CA PRO A 208 -1.73 11.93 -18.41
C PRO A 208 -0.39 12.42 -17.85
N ALA A 209 -0.07 13.68 -18.08
CA ALA A 209 1.06 14.33 -17.42
C ALA A 209 0.84 14.44 -15.90
N ILE A 210 1.95 14.51 -15.15
CA ILE A 210 1.93 14.77 -13.71
C ILE A 210 1.22 16.11 -13.47
N LYS A 211 0.15 16.10 -12.67
CA LYS A 211 -0.58 17.31 -12.29
C LYS A 211 0.19 18.11 -11.24
N SER A 212 0.65 17.43 -10.19
CA SER A 212 1.40 18.05 -9.10
C SER A 212 2.25 17.02 -8.37
N VAL A 213 3.30 17.50 -7.71
CA VAL A 213 4.14 16.72 -6.80
C VAL A 213 4.25 17.51 -5.50
N GLN A 214 3.90 16.89 -4.38
CA GLN A 214 4.02 17.45 -3.06
C GLN A 214 5.03 16.64 -2.25
N VAL A 215 6.20 17.21 -1.98
CA VAL A 215 7.17 16.61 -1.05
C VAL A 215 6.72 16.87 0.39
N LEU A 216 6.84 15.86 1.24
CA LEU A 216 6.40 15.85 2.62
C LEU A 216 7.61 15.69 3.56
N GLU A 217 7.72 16.62 4.51
CA GLU A 217 8.72 16.57 5.57
C GLU A 217 8.14 15.86 6.80
N LEU A 218 8.36 14.55 6.89
CA LEU A 218 7.79 13.71 7.97
C LEU A 218 8.61 13.74 9.26
N GLY A 219 9.86 14.22 9.20
CA GLY A 219 10.79 14.21 10.33
C GLY A 219 11.54 12.89 10.49
N SER A 220 12.10 12.68 11.67
CA SER A 220 12.89 11.48 12.00
C SER A 220 12.59 11.00 13.42
N VAL A 221 12.82 9.72 13.66
CA VAL A 221 12.78 9.09 14.99
C VAL A 221 14.13 8.45 15.23
N GLU A 222 14.77 8.75 16.37
CA GLU A 222 16.12 8.29 16.70
C GLU A 222 17.17 8.56 15.60
N GLY A 223 16.99 9.65 14.85
CA GLY A 223 17.88 10.05 13.76
C GLY A 223 17.68 9.28 12.45
N VAL A 224 16.66 8.43 12.35
CA VAL A 224 16.25 7.72 11.13
C VAL A 224 15.02 8.41 10.54
N ALA A 225 15.08 8.77 9.26
CA ALA A 225 14.00 9.50 8.59
C ALA A 225 12.75 8.63 8.41
N LEU A 226 11.58 9.22 8.68
CA LEU A 226 10.30 8.58 8.37
C LEU A 226 9.99 8.70 6.88
N SER A 227 9.58 7.59 6.27
CA SER A 227 9.20 7.54 4.86
C SER A 227 7.84 6.88 4.66
N LEU A 228 7.05 7.39 3.70
CA LEU A 228 5.70 6.89 3.41
C LEU A 228 5.72 5.43 2.97
N THR A 229 4.75 4.66 3.43
CA THR A 229 4.52 3.28 2.97
C THR A 229 3.13 3.09 2.37
N ASP A 230 2.08 3.75 2.87
CA ASP A 230 0.74 3.68 2.27
C ASP A 230 -0.11 4.92 2.62
N GLY A 231 -1.23 5.11 1.92
CA GLY A 231 -2.15 6.23 2.14
C GLY A 231 -3.58 5.96 1.72
N VAL A 232 -4.52 6.50 2.50
CA VAL A 232 -5.96 6.32 2.31
C VAL A 232 -6.68 7.66 2.40
N PRO A 233 -7.60 7.97 1.46
CA PRO A 233 -8.37 9.20 1.52
C PRO A 233 -9.33 9.19 2.70
N LEU A 234 -9.48 10.34 3.35
CA LEU A 234 -10.47 10.61 4.39
C LEU A 234 -11.57 11.53 3.85
N GLU A 235 -12.63 11.70 4.66
CA GLU A 235 -13.69 12.67 4.36
C GLU A 235 -13.13 14.10 4.28
N GLY A 236 -13.69 14.92 3.38
CA GLY A 236 -13.32 16.33 3.25
C GLY A 236 -11.99 16.61 2.52
N GLY A 237 -11.42 15.62 1.83
CA GLY A 237 -10.20 15.77 1.01
C GLY A 237 -8.89 15.64 1.78
N ALA A 238 -8.95 15.40 3.09
CA ALA A 238 -7.79 14.96 3.87
C ALA A 238 -7.42 13.51 3.51
N TRP A 239 -6.24 13.07 3.93
CA TRP A 239 -5.82 11.68 3.80
C TRP A 239 -4.93 11.26 4.97
N MET A 240 -5.06 9.99 5.37
CA MET A 240 -4.21 9.35 6.36
C MET A 240 -3.10 8.59 5.65
N PHE A 241 -1.94 8.48 6.29
CA PHE A 241 -0.82 7.69 5.79
C PHE A 241 -0.16 6.87 6.88
N SER A 242 0.50 5.80 6.47
CA SER A 242 1.53 5.12 7.26
C SER A 242 2.91 5.53 6.80
N ALA A 243 3.84 5.54 7.75
CA ALA A 243 5.26 5.79 7.50
C ALA A 243 6.13 4.95 8.43
N VAL A 244 7.29 4.54 7.95
CA VAL A 244 8.27 3.79 8.74
C VAL A 244 9.64 4.46 8.70
N ALA A 245 10.43 4.25 9.74
CA ALA A 245 11.82 4.65 9.82
C ALA A 245 12.67 3.38 9.95
N GLU A 246 13.35 3.01 8.87
CA GLU A 246 14.20 1.81 8.81
C GLU A 246 15.68 2.20 8.81
N ASP A 247 16.44 1.68 9.78
CA ASP A 247 17.87 1.93 9.81
C ASP A 247 18.61 0.95 8.89
N THR A 248 18.75 1.36 7.64
CA THR A 248 19.47 0.60 6.60
C THR A 248 21.00 0.79 6.67
N ARG A 249 21.54 1.40 7.74
CA ARG A 249 23.00 1.61 7.92
C ARG A 249 23.72 0.46 8.62
N ASP A 250 23.00 -0.42 9.30
CA ASP A 250 23.58 -1.65 9.86
C ASP A 250 23.42 -2.79 8.83
N SER A 251 24.55 -3.34 8.38
CA SER A 251 24.58 -4.39 7.35
C SER A 251 24.54 -5.81 7.94
N VAL A 252 24.42 -5.91 9.27
CA VAL A 252 24.37 -7.19 10.01
C VAL A 252 22.96 -7.54 10.49
N ALA A 253 22.11 -6.54 10.69
CA ALA A 253 20.67 -6.69 10.87
C ALA A 253 20.00 -6.02 9.67
N ASP A 254 19.36 -6.79 8.78
CA ASP A 254 18.46 -6.22 7.76
C ASP A 254 17.55 -5.20 8.47
N GLY A 255 17.71 -3.92 8.09
CA GLY A 255 17.51 -2.77 8.99
C GLY A 255 16.24 -2.82 9.82
N ALA A 256 16.39 -2.94 11.14
CA ALA A 256 15.24 -2.95 12.04
C ALA A 256 14.37 -1.71 11.82
N CYS A 257 13.05 -1.90 11.72
CA CYS A 257 12.08 -0.82 11.76
C CYS A 257 12.15 -0.13 13.13
N VAL A 258 12.82 1.02 13.20
CA VAL A 258 13.05 1.80 14.42
C VAL A 258 11.77 2.51 14.86
N ALA A 259 10.95 2.91 13.90
CA ALA A 259 9.64 3.49 14.18
C ALA A 259 8.66 3.19 13.05
N SER A 260 7.39 3.10 13.45
CA SER A 260 6.25 3.09 12.55
C SER A 260 5.29 4.15 13.04
N ALA A 261 4.63 4.85 12.12
CA ALA A 261 3.80 6.00 12.45
C ALA A 261 2.57 6.08 11.56
N LEU A 262 1.53 6.71 12.09
CA LEU A 262 0.38 7.18 11.33
C LEU A 262 0.40 8.71 11.30
N GLY A 263 -0.03 9.28 10.18
CA GLY A 263 -0.18 10.71 10.04
C GLY A 263 -1.36 11.13 9.21
N VAL A 264 -1.72 12.42 9.28
CA VAL A 264 -2.81 13.00 8.50
C VAL A 264 -2.33 14.25 7.78
N VAL A 265 -2.64 14.31 6.50
CA VAL A 265 -2.46 15.50 5.67
C VAL A 265 -3.85 16.07 5.37
N ALA A 266 -4.03 17.36 5.67
CA ALA A 266 -5.29 18.07 5.40
C ALA A 266 -5.51 18.27 3.90
N ALA A 267 -6.73 18.65 3.51
CA ALA A 267 -7.10 18.92 2.12
C ALA A 267 -6.25 20.03 1.47
N ASP A 268 -5.74 20.97 2.27
CA ASP A 268 -4.82 22.03 1.84
C ASP A 268 -3.38 21.52 1.60
N GLY A 269 -3.10 20.24 1.87
CA GLY A 269 -1.79 19.62 1.77
C GLY A 269 -0.94 19.72 3.04
N THR A 270 -1.38 20.41 4.08
CA THR A 270 -0.58 20.57 5.30
C THR A 270 -0.58 19.30 6.13
N LEU A 271 0.60 18.86 6.58
CA LEU A 271 0.74 17.81 7.59
C LEU A 271 0.16 18.31 8.93
N ARG A 272 -0.95 17.70 9.39
CA ARG A 272 -1.66 18.13 10.60
C ARG A 272 -1.13 17.49 11.88
N GLY A 273 -0.59 16.29 11.78
CA GLY A 273 0.14 15.66 12.88
C GLY A 273 0.96 14.47 12.41
N LEU A 274 1.66 13.84 13.36
CA LEU A 274 2.27 12.52 13.23
C LEU A 274 2.41 11.87 14.62
N ALA A 275 2.21 10.55 14.72
CA ALA A 275 2.20 9.79 15.97
C ALA A 275 2.72 8.39 15.70
N THR A 276 3.60 7.92 16.58
CA THR A 276 4.22 6.60 16.43
C THR A 276 3.28 5.49 16.88
N LEU A 277 3.59 4.28 16.46
CA LEU A 277 2.94 3.05 16.91
C LEU A 277 3.85 2.34 17.91
N GLU A 278 3.31 1.99 19.07
CA GLU A 278 4.03 1.22 20.08
C GLU A 278 4.52 -0.12 19.50
N GLY A 279 5.78 -0.46 19.80
CA GLY A 279 6.43 -1.66 19.28
C GLY A 279 6.97 -1.54 17.85
N ALA A 280 6.82 -0.37 17.21
CA ALA A 280 7.33 -0.08 15.87
C ALA A 280 7.01 -1.17 14.81
N PRO A 281 5.78 -1.71 14.73
CA PRO A 281 5.44 -2.69 13.70
C PRO A 281 5.63 -2.04 12.32
N LYS A 282 6.44 -2.63 11.43
CA LYS A 282 6.63 -2.13 10.07
C LYS A 282 5.32 -2.23 9.30
N VAL A 283 4.54 -1.15 9.30
CA VAL A 283 3.20 -1.07 8.68
C VAL A 283 3.39 -0.58 7.26
N GLU A 284 2.96 -1.40 6.31
CA GLU A 284 3.10 -1.12 4.87
C GLU A 284 1.77 -1.11 4.11
N GLY A 285 0.65 -1.34 4.80
CA GLY A 285 -0.66 -1.14 4.19
C GLY A 285 -1.68 -0.72 5.23
N ILE A 286 -2.55 0.24 4.88
CA ILE A 286 -3.59 0.75 5.77
C ILE A 286 -4.97 0.79 5.11
N ALA A 287 -6.02 0.64 5.92
CA ALA A 287 -7.40 0.89 5.53
C ALA A 287 -8.12 1.58 6.68
N VAL A 288 -8.90 2.61 6.36
CA VAL A 288 -9.56 3.45 7.38
C VAL A 288 -11.08 3.38 7.24
N GLN A 289 -11.76 3.27 8.36
CA GLN A 289 -13.21 3.42 8.47
C GLN A 289 -13.56 4.44 9.55
N ARG A 290 -14.68 5.14 9.35
CA ARG A 290 -15.28 6.00 10.37
C ARG A 290 -16.24 5.17 11.22
N GLU A 291 -16.06 5.21 12.53
CA GLU A 291 -17.02 4.67 13.49
C GLU A 291 -17.35 5.73 14.55
N GLY A 292 -18.50 6.39 14.37
CA GLY A 292 -18.89 7.52 15.23
C GLY A 292 -17.89 8.68 15.12
N THR A 293 -17.18 8.94 16.21
CA THR A 293 -16.15 9.99 16.34
C THR A 293 -14.72 9.47 16.22
N ASP A 294 -14.55 8.20 15.85
CA ASP A 294 -13.24 7.55 15.73
C ASP A 294 -12.95 7.16 14.29
N TRP A 295 -11.67 7.19 13.95
CA TRP A 295 -11.10 6.41 12.87
C TRP A 295 -10.72 5.03 13.39
N VAL A 296 -11.20 3.99 12.72
CA VAL A 296 -10.70 2.62 12.89
C VAL A 296 -9.73 2.35 11.76
N VAL A 297 -8.45 2.30 12.11
CA VAL A 297 -7.35 2.06 11.18
C VAL A 297 -6.98 0.58 11.26
N THR A 298 -7.09 -0.10 10.13
CA THR A 298 -6.63 -1.47 9.93
C THR A 298 -5.31 -1.42 9.21
N MET A 299 -4.37 -2.25 9.65
CA MET A 299 -2.99 -2.22 9.17
C MET A 299 -2.50 -3.64 8.87
N VAL A 300 -1.69 -3.78 7.84
CA VAL A 300 -0.88 -4.99 7.60
C VAL A 300 0.60 -4.67 7.77
N THR A 301 1.38 -5.69 8.08
CA THR A 301 2.80 -5.54 8.41
C THR A 301 3.68 -6.39 7.53
N ASP A 302 4.89 -5.88 7.26
CA ASP A 302 5.99 -6.64 6.70
C ASP A 302 6.96 -7.03 7.84
N PRO A 303 7.15 -8.33 8.14
CA PRO A 303 8.12 -8.75 9.14
C PRO A 303 9.58 -8.80 8.62
N ASP A 304 9.84 -8.51 7.34
CA ASP A 304 11.14 -8.68 6.65
C ASP A 304 11.69 -10.12 6.66
N ASP A 305 10.91 -11.08 7.15
CA ASP A 305 11.23 -12.49 7.19
C ASP A 305 10.10 -13.31 6.58
N ARG A 306 10.42 -13.96 5.45
CA ARG A 306 9.50 -14.84 4.71
C ARG A 306 8.97 -16.02 5.55
N ALA A 307 9.68 -16.42 6.61
CA ALA A 307 9.24 -17.45 7.54
C ALA A 307 8.18 -16.96 8.54
N VAL A 308 8.03 -15.64 8.68
CA VAL A 308 7.09 -14.99 9.61
C VAL A 308 5.86 -14.52 8.83
N ALA A 309 4.68 -14.78 9.41
CA ALA A 309 3.42 -14.30 8.86
C ALA A 309 3.28 -12.79 9.10
N SER A 310 2.85 -12.07 8.05
CA SER A 310 2.35 -10.71 8.20
C SER A 310 1.18 -10.67 9.18
N GLN A 311 1.12 -9.63 10.01
CA GLN A 311 0.07 -9.45 11.00
C GLN A 311 -0.98 -8.46 10.50
N LEU A 312 -2.25 -8.75 10.80
CA LEU A 312 -3.36 -7.82 10.74
C LEU A 312 -3.46 -7.11 12.10
N LEU A 313 -3.35 -5.79 12.10
CA LEU A 313 -3.46 -4.94 13.28
C LEU A 313 -4.65 -3.98 13.14
N ALA A 314 -5.11 -3.47 14.28
CA ALA A 314 -6.13 -2.43 14.33
C ALA A 314 -5.78 -1.36 15.37
N CYS A 315 -6.16 -0.12 15.09
CA CYS A 315 -6.06 0.99 16.03
C CYS A 315 -7.31 1.87 15.95
N ARG A 316 -7.80 2.35 17.09
CA ARG A 316 -8.86 3.35 17.15
C ARG A 316 -8.26 4.71 17.49
N ILE A 317 -8.51 5.69 16.65
CA ILE A 317 -7.96 7.05 16.77
C ILE A 317 -9.12 8.04 16.82
N PRO A 318 -9.26 8.84 17.88
CA PRO A 318 -10.29 9.88 17.92
C PRO A 318 -10.09 10.89 16.78
N MET A 319 -11.16 11.25 16.06
CA MET A 319 -11.11 12.25 15.00
C MET A 319 -10.55 13.62 15.42
N PRO A 320 -10.94 14.22 16.57
CA PRO A 320 -10.42 15.53 16.96
C PRO A 320 -8.93 15.51 17.32
N TYR A 321 -8.27 14.36 17.25
CA TYR A 321 -6.85 14.25 17.54
C TYR A 321 -5.98 14.94 16.47
N TRP A 322 -6.46 15.02 15.22
CA TRP A 322 -5.68 15.51 14.06
C TRP A 322 -6.37 16.59 13.23
N VAL A 323 -7.59 16.97 13.62
CA VAL A 323 -8.43 17.95 12.92
C VAL A 323 -8.29 19.31 13.59
#